data_AF-A0A7M3X890-F1
#
_entry.id   AF-A0A7M3X890-F1
#
_cell.length_a   1.000
_cell.length_b   1.000
_cell.length_c   1.000
_cell.angle_alpha   90.00
_cell.angle_beta   90.00
_cell.angle_gamma   90.00
#
_symmetry.space_group_name_H-M   'P 1'
#
loop_
_entity.id
_entity.type
_entity.pdbx_description
1 polymer ?
#
loop_
_entity_poly.entity_id
_entity_poly.type
_entity_poly.pdbx_seq_one_letter_code
_entity_poly.pdbx_strand_id
1 'polypeptide(L)'
;MEEPVWWPSGIAQQSMDEAMEAGELRTSFGRLQMWDFSEVQSVSWWRAPPGNGVQWGQWPKKVDHVELVTEDRYGLVLRIDDAYIARVSPFMVGEDTSRLARYEPWKKALEPLSIILPVGGWVAGEHDRVLIYPLHSPATPSKEMTQLTSLAASIGQLHGALMPFHTPNTERLWNERLKAMEDVLKPHTLWRAPHTQATVGLPPLHLDLNHLVNDDESMRWIALPRSISDHLVCRPERLPSLATLMRIERQWAQQTPLDEDQRKALLDSWSNQAPASWSKGKALSTALGGAWVWRYNAVLEHLLEARTYGDQVLEQDSLDWLGEV
;
A
#
# COMPACT_ATOMS: atom_id res chain seq x y z
N MET A 1 -16.27 -23.84 -2.21
CA MET A 1 -16.24 -22.55 -2.90
C MET A 1 -14.79 -22.11 -2.87
N GLU A 2 -14.24 -21.60 -3.97
CA GLU A 2 -12.89 -21.05 -3.94
C GLU A 2 -12.88 -19.83 -3.00
N GLU A 3 -11.87 -19.73 -2.15
CA GLU A 3 -11.75 -18.59 -1.23
C GLU A 3 -11.48 -17.31 -2.05
N PRO A 4 -12.07 -16.16 -1.69
CA PRO A 4 -11.90 -14.94 -2.45
C PRO A 4 -10.47 -14.40 -2.31
N VAL A 5 -10.04 -13.59 -3.29
CA VAL A 5 -8.63 -13.14 -3.43
C VAL A 5 -8.11 -12.35 -2.22
N TRP A 6 -8.99 -11.64 -1.51
CA TRP A 6 -8.64 -10.89 -0.29
C TRP A 6 -8.49 -11.76 0.96
N TRP A 7 -8.91 -13.03 0.91
CA TRP A 7 -8.80 -13.94 2.04
C TRP A 7 -7.35 -14.40 2.21
N PRO A 8 -6.74 -14.25 3.41
CA PRO A 8 -5.34 -14.62 3.64
C PRO A 8 -5.18 -16.13 3.85
N SER A 9 -5.49 -16.91 2.82
CA SER A 9 -5.58 -18.37 2.81
C SER A 9 -4.29 -19.07 3.26
N GLY A 10 -3.13 -18.47 3.01
CA GLY A 10 -1.83 -19.03 3.40
C GLY A 10 -1.55 -18.99 4.90
N ILE A 11 -2.28 -18.17 5.66
CA ILE A 11 -2.07 -18.01 7.11
C ILE A 11 -3.35 -18.19 7.94
N ALA A 12 -4.53 -18.27 7.33
CA ALA A 12 -5.80 -18.46 8.03
C ALA A 12 -5.82 -19.78 8.82
N GLN A 13 -6.29 -19.75 10.06
CA GLN A 13 -6.39 -20.92 10.95
C GLN A 13 -7.85 -21.37 11.18
N GLN A 14 -8.79 -20.74 10.49
CA GLN A 14 -10.23 -20.89 10.65
C GLN A 14 -10.87 -20.72 9.27
N SER A 15 -12.08 -21.26 9.09
CA SER A 15 -12.87 -20.99 7.89
C SER A 15 -13.40 -19.55 7.88
N MET A 16 -13.78 -19.06 6.70
CA MET A 16 -14.39 -17.73 6.55
C MET A 16 -15.68 -17.60 7.37
N ASP A 17 -16.54 -18.61 7.35
CA ASP A 17 -17.81 -18.59 8.08
C ASP A 17 -17.59 -18.46 9.59
N GLU A 18 -16.64 -19.23 10.16
CA GLU A 18 -16.26 -19.13 11.57
C GLU A 18 -15.70 -17.75 11.93
N ALA A 19 -14.87 -17.16 11.05
CA ALA A 19 -14.29 -15.85 11.27
C ALA A 19 -15.34 -14.72 11.18
N MET A 20 -16.29 -14.83 10.24
CA MET A 20 -17.41 -13.90 10.10
C MET A 20 -18.34 -13.95 11.31
N GLU A 21 -18.67 -15.13 11.81
CA GLU A 21 -19.47 -15.30 13.02
C GLU A 21 -18.76 -14.73 14.26
N ALA A 22 -17.45 -14.93 14.36
CA ALA A 22 -16.64 -14.42 15.47
C ALA A 22 -16.32 -12.92 15.38
N GLY A 23 -16.42 -12.31 14.19
CA GLY A 23 -15.93 -10.95 13.91
C GLY A 23 -14.41 -10.82 13.95
N GLU A 24 -13.67 -11.94 13.94
CA GLU A 24 -12.21 -11.98 14.03
C GLU A 24 -11.68 -13.22 13.31
N LEU A 25 -10.62 -13.06 12.51
CA LEU A 25 -9.84 -14.14 11.93
C LEU A 25 -8.55 -14.37 12.74
N ARG A 26 -8.33 -15.61 13.18
CA ARG A 26 -7.05 -16.07 13.70
C ARG A 26 -6.14 -16.54 12.56
N THR A 27 -4.89 -16.10 12.59
CA THR A 27 -3.87 -16.45 11.60
C THR A 27 -2.59 -16.92 12.29
N SER A 28 -1.67 -17.54 11.53
CA SER A 28 -0.33 -17.85 12.01
C SER A 28 0.53 -16.62 12.32
N PHE A 29 0.17 -15.43 11.82
CA PHE A 29 0.89 -14.17 12.05
C PHE A 29 0.25 -13.26 13.11
N GLY A 30 -0.96 -13.58 13.57
CA GLY A 30 -1.71 -12.75 14.53
C GLY A 30 -3.21 -12.84 14.34
N ARG A 31 -3.94 -11.79 14.74
CA ARG A 31 -5.41 -11.72 14.65
C ARG A 31 -5.82 -10.52 13.80
N LEU A 32 -6.84 -10.70 12.98
CA LEU A 32 -7.47 -9.63 12.19
C LEU A 32 -8.91 -9.46 12.62
N GLN A 33 -9.29 -8.22 12.93
CA GLN A 33 -10.69 -7.88 13.18
C GLN A 33 -11.43 -7.76 11.84
N MET A 34 -12.65 -8.28 11.81
CA MET A 34 -13.56 -8.24 10.67
C MET A 34 -14.83 -7.48 11.03
N TRP A 35 -15.63 -7.17 10.02
CA TRP A 35 -16.99 -6.65 10.21
C TRP A 35 -17.94 -7.32 9.23
N ASP A 36 -19.23 -7.20 9.50
CA ASP A 36 -20.25 -7.71 8.59
C ASP A 36 -20.41 -6.79 7.38
N PHE A 37 -19.78 -7.19 6.27
CA PHE A 37 -19.87 -6.51 4.97
C PHE A 37 -20.79 -7.26 3.99
N SER A 38 -21.60 -8.23 4.44
CA SER A 38 -22.42 -9.09 3.55
C SER A 38 -23.37 -8.29 2.64
N GLU A 39 -23.92 -7.19 3.15
CA GLU A 39 -24.92 -6.37 2.47
C GLU A 39 -24.34 -5.21 1.63
N VAL A 40 -23.02 -5.07 1.53
CA VAL A 40 -22.38 -3.91 0.84
C VAL A 40 -22.65 -3.86 -0.67
N GLN A 41 -23.07 -4.97 -1.27
CA GLN A 41 -23.50 -5.00 -2.68
C GLN A 41 -24.97 -4.57 -2.85
N SER A 42 -25.73 -4.40 -1.77
CA SER A 42 -27.11 -3.97 -1.83
C SER A 42 -27.23 -2.45 -1.93
N VAL A 43 -28.11 -1.97 -2.82
CA VAL A 43 -28.45 -0.54 -2.93
C VAL A 43 -29.00 0.01 -1.61
N SER A 44 -29.77 -0.80 -0.86
CA SER A 44 -30.33 -0.43 0.44
C SER A 44 -29.25 -0.09 1.47
N TRP A 45 -28.16 -0.84 1.48
CA TRP A 45 -27.05 -0.61 2.43
C TRP A 45 -26.40 0.74 2.20
N TRP A 46 -26.18 1.16 0.96
CA TRP A 46 -25.58 2.47 0.67
C TRP A 46 -26.49 3.65 1.04
N ARG A 47 -27.81 3.47 0.87
CA ARG A 47 -28.81 4.48 1.25
C ARG A 47 -28.98 4.59 2.76
N ALA A 48 -28.75 3.52 3.51
CA ALA A 48 -28.88 3.47 4.96
C ALA A 48 -27.86 2.50 5.59
N PRO A 49 -26.56 2.85 5.63
CA PRO A 49 -25.55 1.95 6.17
C PRO A 49 -25.70 1.83 7.69
N PRO A 50 -25.18 0.74 8.28
CA PRO A 50 -25.30 0.51 9.71
C PRO A 50 -24.66 1.66 10.49
N GLY A 51 -25.39 2.19 11.49
CA GLY A 51 -25.00 3.38 12.25
C GLY A 51 -23.79 3.23 13.18
N ASN A 52 -22.99 2.17 13.05
CA ASN A 52 -21.83 1.88 13.89
C ASN A 52 -20.51 2.50 13.38
N GLY A 53 -20.59 3.51 12.51
CA GLY A 53 -19.43 4.27 12.02
C GLY A 53 -19.80 5.65 11.50
N VAL A 54 -18.81 6.41 11.04
CA VAL A 54 -18.93 7.80 10.60
C VAL A 54 -18.68 7.89 9.10
N GLN A 55 -19.69 8.34 8.36
CA GLN A 55 -19.54 8.71 6.95
C GLN A 55 -18.80 10.04 6.84
N TRP A 56 -17.97 10.20 5.82
CA TRP A 56 -17.25 11.43 5.56
C TRP A 56 -17.14 11.72 4.05
N GLY A 57 -16.88 12.99 3.72
CA GLY A 57 -16.71 13.44 2.33
C GLY A 57 -17.96 13.21 1.47
N GLN A 58 -17.74 12.80 0.21
CA GLN A 58 -18.78 12.57 -0.78
C GLN A 58 -19.39 11.16 -0.66
N TRP A 59 -20.19 10.92 0.39
CA TRP A 59 -20.98 9.69 0.47
C TRP A 59 -22.15 9.72 -0.52
N PRO A 60 -22.38 8.67 -1.33
CA PRO A 60 -23.45 8.65 -2.32
C PRO A 60 -24.81 8.54 -1.63
N LYS A 61 -25.66 9.57 -1.81
CA LYS A 61 -26.99 9.65 -1.14
C LYS A 61 -28.13 9.04 -1.94
N LYS A 62 -27.96 8.88 -3.25
CA LYS A 62 -28.98 8.39 -4.19
C LYS A 62 -28.33 7.32 -5.07
N VAL A 63 -28.08 6.17 -4.48
CA VAL A 63 -27.54 5.01 -5.20
C VAL A 63 -28.67 4.28 -5.89
N ASP A 64 -28.54 3.97 -7.17
CA ASP A 64 -29.50 3.19 -7.96
C ASP A 64 -28.91 1.85 -8.41
N HIS A 65 -27.60 1.79 -8.62
CA HIS A 65 -26.85 0.61 -9.02
C HIS A 65 -25.59 0.43 -8.16
N VAL A 66 -25.34 -0.81 -7.74
CA VAL A 66 -24.08 -1.25 -7.13
C VAL A 66 -23.62 -2.50 -7.88
N GLU A 67 -22.40 -2.49 -8.40
CA GLU A 67 -21.81 -3.60 -9.14
C GLU A 67 -20.50 -4.02 -8.48
N LEU A 68 -20.27 -5.33 -8.29
CA LEU A 68 -18.93 -5.83 -7.99
C LEU A 68 -18.09 -5.84 -9.28
N VAL A 69 -17.07 -4.99 -9.35
CA VAL A 69 -16.17 -4.89 -10.51
C VAL A 69 -15.07 -5.92 -10.44
N THR A 70 -14.43 -6.04 -9.27
CA THR A 70 -13.35 -7.02 -9.03
C THR A 70 -13.14 -7.22 -7.53
N GLU A 71 -12.39 -8.26 -7.20
CA GLU A 71 -11.79 -8.46 -5.88
C GLU A 71 -10.26 -8.45 -6.04
N ASP A 72 -9.56 -7.95 -5.03
CA ASP A 72 -8.10 -7.97 -4.95
C ASP A 72 -7.65 -8.14 -3.49
N ARG A 73 -6.34 -8.15 -3.22
CA ARG A 73 -5.79 -8.36 -1.87
C ARG A 73 -6.19 -7.29 -0.83
N TYR A 74 -6.79 -6.17 -1.24
CA TYR A 74 -7.28 -5.13 -0.34
C TYR A 74 -8.79 -5.21 -0.11
N GLY A 75 -9.51 -6.11 -0.79
CA GLY A 75 -10.94 -6.33 -0.59
C GLY A 75 -11.75 -6.27 -1.88
N LEU A 76 -12.97 -5.76 -1.77
CA LEU A 76 -13.92 -5.67 -2.88
C LEU A 76 -13.82 -4.29 -3.53
N VAL A 77 -13.91 -4.26 -4.85
CA VAL A 77 -14.02 -3.03 -5.65
C VAL A 77 -15.39 -2.99 -6.27
N LEU A 78 -16.20 -2.04 -5.82
CA LEU A 78 -17.57 -1.84 -6.26
C LEU A 78 -17.67 -0.59 -7.14
N ARG A 79 -18.47 -0.65 -8.20
CA ARG A 79 -18.90 0.53 -8.94
C ARG A 79 -20.25 0.96 -8.39
N ILE A 80 -20.34 2.23 -8.00
CA ILE A 80 -21.56 2.84 -7.48
C ILE A 80 -22.07 3.82 -8.54
N ASP A 81 -23.16 3.43 -9.20
CA ASP A 81 -23.68 4.09 -10.39
C ASP A 81 -22.58 4.35 -11.44
N ASP A 82 -22.71 5.41 -12.23
CA ASP A 82 -21.68 5.90 -13.16
C ASP A 82 -20.85 7.04 -12.55
N ALA A 83 -20.71 7.06 -11.23
CA ALA A 83 -20.14 8.20 -10.50
C ALA A 83 -18.89 7.85 -9.69
N TYR A 84 -18.83 6.66 -9.07
CA TYR A 84 -17.80 6.34 -8.10
C TYR A 84 -17.29 4.91 -8.20
N ILE A 85 -16.06 4.73 -7.76
CA ILE A 85 -15.50 3.43 -7.36
C ILE A 85 -15.40 3.40 -5.83
N ALA A 86 -15.97 2.38 -5.21
CA ALA A 86 -15.88 2.14 -3.78
C ALA A 86 -15.00 0.92 -3.50
N ARG A 87 -14.00 1.08 -2.63
CA ARG A 87 -13.21 -0.02 -2.07
C ARG A 87 -13.74 -0.38 -0.70
N VAL A 88 -14.15 -1.62 -0.52
CA VAL A 88 -14.61 -2.18 0.76
C VAL A 88 -13.51 -3.06 1.32
N SER A 89 -13.02 -2.73 2.52
CA SER A 89 -11.98 -3.47 3.23
C SER A 89 -12.62 -4.47 4.20
N PRO A 90 -12.53 -5.79 3.99
CA PRO A 90 -13.11 -6.79 4.92
C PRO A 90 -12.47 -6.76 6.32
N PHE A 91 -11.19 -6.37 6.39
CA PHE A 91 -10.40 -6.35 7.60
C PHE A 91 -10.07 -4.94 8.07
N MET A 92 -9.95 -4.78 9.38
CA MET A 92 -9.64 -3.52 10.05
C MET A 92 -8.15 -3.18 10.01
N VAL A 93 -7.68 -2.61 8.88
CA VAL A 93 -6.24 -2.38 8.65
C VAL A 93 -5.72 -0.99 9.04
N GLY A 94 -6.61 -0.07 9.41
CA GLY A 94 -6.31 1.30 9.86
C GLY A 94 -7.03 2.36 9.03
N GLU A 95 -6.77 3.64 9.29
CA GLU A 95 -7.38 4.78 8.57
C GLU A 95 -6.35 5.67 7.84
N ASP A 96 -5.17 5.13 7.52
CA ASP A 96 -4.09 5.89 6.88
C ASP A 96 -4.56 6.56 5.57
N THR A 97 -5.35 5.84 4.77
CA THR A 97 -5.79 6.28 3.44
C THR A 97 -6.86 7.36 3.53
N SER A 98 -7.89 7.20 4.37
CA SER A 98 -8.85 8.28 4.60
C SER A 98 -8.20 9.50 5.25
N ARG A 99 -7.16 9.31 6.08
CA ARG A 99 -6.42 10.42 6.68
C ARG A 99 -5.71 11.29 5.64
N LEU A 100 -5.20 10.72 4.54
CA LEU A 100 -4.66 11.49 3.40
C LEU A 100 -5.69 12.48 2.82
N ALA A 101 -6.96 12.10 2.79
CA ALA A 101 -8.04 12.93 2.27
C ALA A 101 -8.71 13.83 3.32
N ARG A 102 -8.77 13.40 4.58
CA ARG A 102 -9.45 14.12 5.66
C ARG A 102 -8.58 15.17 6.34
N TYR A 103 -7.26 14.98 6.35
CA TYR A 103 -6.34 15.97 6.87
C TYR A 103 -5.97 16.99 5.78
N GLU A 104 -6.64 18.15 5.84
CA GLU A 104 -6.58 19.20 4.80
C GLU A 104 -5.17 19.56 4.32
N PRO A 105 -4.13 19.67 5.18
CA PRO A 105 -2.78 19.97 4.70
C PRO A 105 -2.18 18.89 3.80
N TRP A 106 -2.45 17.60 4.05
CA TRP A 106 -1.98 16.50 3.19
C TRP A 106 -2.75 16.48 1.88
N LYS A 107 -4.08 16.60 1.96
CA LYS A 107 -4.93 16.65 0.77
C LYS A 107 -4.48 17.75 -0.19
N LYS A 108 -4.31 18.99 0.29
CA LYS A 108 -3.87 20.12 -0.54
C LYS A 108 -2.50 19.91 -1.17
N ALA A 109 -1.58 19.25 -0.47
CA ALA A 109 -0.24 18.99 -0.99
C ALA A 109 -0.26 17.93 -2.11
N LEU A 110 -1.19 16.98 -2.06
CA LEU A 110 -1.28 15.85 -2.98
C LEU A 110 -2.25 16.07 -4.15
N GLU A 111 -3.28 16.91 -3.98
CA GLU A 111 -4.31 17.21 -4.98
C GLU A 111 -3.78 17.57 -6.38
N PRO A 112 -2.71 18.39 -6.55
CA PRO A 112 -2.21 18.73 -7.88
C PRO A 112 -1.30 17.64 -8.50
N LEU A 113 -1.07 16.53 -7.81
CA LEU A 113 -0.10 15.51 -8.23
C LEU A 113 -0.76 14.27 -8.83
N SER A 114 0.08 13.38 -9.37
CA SER A 114 -0.35 12.13 -10.05
C SER A 114 -0.81 11.05 -9.07
N ILE A 115 -1.77 11.36 -8.19
CA ILE A 115 -2.40 10.44 -7.26
C ILE A 115 -3.90 10.72 -7.15
N ILE A 116 -4.72 9.66 -7.11
CA ILE A 116 -6.14 9.73 -6.77
C ILE A 116 -6.30 9.44 -5.28
N LEU A 117 -6.89 10.39 -4.57
CA LEU A 117 -7.28 10.26 -3.18
C LEU A 117 -8.78 9.89 -3.08
N PRO A 118 -9.21 9.20 -2.01
CA PRO A 118 -10.62 9.00 -1.76
C PRO A 118 -11.30 10.36 -1.51
N VAL A 119 -12.48 10.55 -2.09
CA VAL A 119 -13.32 11.75 -1.95
C VAL A 119 -14.38 11.61 -0.85
N GLY A 120 -14.60 10.39 -0.37
CA GLY A 120 -15.48 10.09 0.75
C GLY A 120 -15.23 8.69 1.29
N GLY A 121 -16.01 8.28 2.27
CA GLY A 121 -15.92 6.93 2.82
C GLY A 121 -16.67 6.76 4.12
N TRP A 122 -16.41 5.61 4.75
CA TRP A 122 -16.99 5.22 6.04
C TRP A 122 -15.91 4.64 6.93
N VAL A 123 -15.73 5.27 8.09
CA VAL A 123 -14.74 4.89 9.11
C VAL A 123 -15.45 4.41 10.35
N ALA A 124 -14.99 3.31 10.93
CA ALA A 124 -15.50 2.82 12.20
C ALA A 124 -14.35 2.26 13.04
N GLY A 125 -14.28 2.69 14.31
CA GLY A 125 -13.22 2.25 15.22
C GLY A 125 -11.80 2.61 14.77
N GLU A 126 -11.59 3.74 14.09
CA GLU A 126 -10.30 4.15 13.50
C GLU A 126 -9.82 3.26 12.33
N HIS A 127 -10.74 2.60 11.64
CA HIS A 127 -10.46 1.80 10.46
C HIS A 127 -11.31 2.21 9.27
N ASP A 128 -10.67 2.31 8.10
CA ASP A 128 -11.32 2.50 6.82
C ASP A 128 -12.06 1.21 6.44
N ARG A 129 -13.39 1.22 6.55
CA ARG A 129 -14.26 0.13 6.07
C ARG A 129 -14.60 0.30 4.60
N VAL A 130 -14.87 1.54 4.21
CA VAL A 130 -15.18 1.93 2.83
C VAL A 130 -14.42 3.19 2.47
N LEU A 131 -13.76 3.16 1.32
CA LEU A 131 -13.14 4.31 0.67
C LEU A 131 -13.82 4.55 -0.68
N ILE A 132 -14.25 5.78 -0.94
CA ILE A 132 -14.93 6.16 -2.18
C ILE A 132 -13.98 7.04 -2.99
N TYR A 133 -13.74 6.65 -4.23
CA TYR A 133 -12.93 7.37 -5.22
C TYR A 133 -13.84 7.86 -6.36
N PRO A 134 -13.46 8.95 -7.04
CA PRO A 134 -14.08 9.29 -8.32
C PRO A 134 -14.03 8.09 -9.28
N LEU A 135 -15.02 7.97 -10.17
CA LEU A 135 -14.98 6.95 -11.23
C LEU A 135 -13.66 7.07 -12.01
N HIS A 136 -12.98 5.94 -12.19
CA HIS A 136 -11.72 5.84 -12.91
C HIS A 136 -11.61 4.47 -13.58
N SER A 137 -10.73 4.36 -14.57
CA SER A 137 -10.43 3.10 -15.24
C SER A 137 -9.10 2.54 -14.75
N PRO A 138 -8.99 1.22 -14.48
CA PRO A 138 -7.72 0.60 -14.13
C PRO A 138 -6.73 0.72 -15.30
N ALA A 139 -5.45 0.79 -14.96
CA ALA A 139 -4.37 0.85 -15.92
C ALA A 139 -3.33 -0.23 -15.61
N THR A 140 -2.78 -0.83 -16.67
CA THR A 140 -1.68 -1.78 -16.55
C THR A 140 -0.40 -1.09 -17.03
N PRO A 141 0.68 -1.09 -16.24
CA PRO A 141 1.95 -0.58 -16.72
C PRO A 141 2.45 -1.43 -17.90
N SER A 142 2.89 -0.77 -18.97
CA SER A 142 3.76 -1.37 -19.98
C SER A 142 5.10 -1.80 -19.35
N LYS A 143 5.85 -2.65 -20.03
CA LYS A 143 7.18 -3.09 -19.57
C LYS A 143 8.32 -2.13 -19.98
N GLU A 144 7.97 -0.93 -20.44
CA GLU A 144 8.94 0.04 -20.93
C GLU A 144 9.62 0.80 -19.79
N MET A 145 10.95 0.88 -19.83
CA MET A 145 11.74 1.58 -18.80
C MET A 145 11.36 3.05 -18.67
N THR A 146 10.96 3.70 -19.77
CA THR A 146 10.50 5.10 -19.76
C THR A 146 9.29 5.28 -18.85
N GLN A 147 8.37 4.32 -18.80
CA GLN A 147 7.22 4.37 -17.90
C GLN A 147 7.65 4.18 -16.44
N LEU A 148 8.52 3.22 -16.15
CA LEU A 148 9.05 3.03 -14.80
C LEU A 148 9.74 4.30 -14.28
N THR A 149 10.57 4.95 -15.11
CA THR A 149 11.22 6.21 -14.72
C THR A 149 10.22 7.35 -14.53
N SER A 150 9.14 7.42 -15.31
CA SER A 150 8.05 8.39 -15.13
C SER A 150 7.30 8.17 -13.82
N LEU A 151 6.97 6.92 -13.50
CA LEU A 151 6.37 6.53 -12.22
C LEU A 151 7.29 6.90 -11.05
N ALA A 152 8.59 6.64 -11.15
CA ALA A 152 9.57 7.02 -10.14
C ALA A 152 9.68 8.55 -9.94
N ALA A 153 9.64 9.32 -11.02
CA ALA A 153 9.58 10.79 -10.96
C ALA A 153 8.32 11.26 -10.21
N SER A 154 7.16 10.68 -10.52
CA SER A 154 5.91 11.03 -9.83
C SER A 154 5.94 10.70 -8.33
N ILE A 155 6.59 9.60 -7.92
CA ILE A 155 6.84 9.28 -6.50
C ILE A 155 7.73 10.36 -5.86
N GLY A 156 8.76 10.83 -6.58
CA GLY A 156 9.62 11.92 -6.12
C GLY A 156 8.86 13.22 -5.87
N GLN A 157 7.91 13.56 -6.76
CA GLN A 157 7.02 14.72 -6.60
C GLN A 157 6.10 14.56 -5.39
N LEU A 158 5.49 13.39 -5.21
CA LEU A 158 4.64 13.08 -4.05
C LEU A 158 5.43 13.22 -2.73
N HIS A 159 6.64 12.66 -2.68
CA HIS A 159 7.53 12.80 -1.52
C HIS A 159 7.94 14.25 -1.27
N GLY A 160 8.23 15.03 -2.33
CA GLY A 160 8.52 16.45 -2.22
C GLY A 160 7.37 17.26 -1.63
N ALA A 161 6.14 17.00 -2.06
CA ALA A 161 4.96 17.64 -1.51
C ALA A 161 4.68 17.28 -0.05
N LEU A 162 5.07 16.06 0.37
CA LEU A 162 4.93 15.61 1.76
C LEU A 162 6.07 16.02 2.69
N MET A 163 7.13 16.63 2.17
CA MET A 163 8.28 17.10 2.95
C MET A 163 7.91 17.95 4.18
N PRO A 164 6.96 18.91 4.12
CA PRO A 164 6.60 19.71 5.29
C PRO A 164 5.98 18.89 6.45
N PHE A 165 5.56 17.65 6.18
CA PHE A 165 4.87 16.79 7.14
C PHE A 165 5.72 15.61 7.60
N HIS A 166 7.03 15.64 7.35
CA HIS A 166 7.91 14.57 7.75
C HIS A 166 7.98 14.41 9.27
N THR A 167 8.25 13.20 9.75
CA THR A 167 8.76 12.98 11.11
C THR A 167 10.29 12.95 11.09
N PRO A 168 10.96 13.30 12.21
CA PRO A 168 12.40 13.12 12.32
C PRO A 168 12.84 11.69 12.02
N ASN A 169 14.15 11.50 11.87
CA ASN A 169 14.72 10.15 11.75
C ASN A 169 14.29 9.28 12.94
N THR A 170 13.58 8.19 12.66
CA THR A 170 13.12 7.20 13.63
C THR A 170 13.71 5.82 13.33
N GLU A 171 15.02 5.77 13.04
CA GLU A 171 15.76 4.53 12.72
C GLU A 171 15.45 3.35 13.63
N ARG A 172 15.32 3.60 14.94
CA ARG A 172 14.95 2.56 15.91
C ARG A 172 13.66 1.84 15.50
N LEU A 173 12.64 2.59 15.10
CA LEU A 173 11.34 2.05 14.68
C LEU A 173 11.44 1.30 13.34
N TRP A 174 12.25 1.80 12.39
CA TRP A 174 12.49 1.12 11.12
C TRP A 174 13.27 -0.20 11.30
N ASN A 175 14.25 -0.23 12.19
CA ASN A 175 14.97 -1.44 12.56
C ASN A 175 14.09 -2.43 13.36
N GLU A 176 13.15 -1.94 14.15
CA GLU A 176 12.12 -2.77 14.81
C GLU A 176 11.15 -3.38 13.81
N ARG A 177 10.77 -2.62 12.76
CA ARG A 177 9.96 -3.14 11.65
C ARG A 177 10.67 -4.29 10.92
N LEU A 178 11.93 -4.09 10.50
CA LEU A 178 12.73 -5.16 9.88
C LEU A 178 12.82 -6.37 10.79
N LYS A 179 13.06 -6.14 12.09
CA LYS A 179 13.08 -7.21 13.10
C LYS A 179 11.77 -8.01 13.14
N ALA A 180 10.63 -7.33 13.11
CA ALA A 180 9.32 -7.99 13.18
C ALA A 180 9.11 -8.91 11.99
N MET A 181 9.45 -8.45 10.78
CA MET A 181 9.39 -9.28 9.57
C MET A 181 10.38 -10.45 9.64
N GLU A 182 11.62 -10.21 10.06
CA GLU A 182 12.65 -11.24 10.23
C GLU A 182 12.26 -12.29 11.27
N ASP A 183 11.62 -11.88 12.37
CA ASP A 183 11.21 -12.79 13.44
C ASP A 183 10.09 -13.75 12.96
N VAL A 184 9.23 -13.31 12.04
CA VAL A 184 8.19 -14.14 11.42
C VAL A 184 8.74 -14.98 10.26
N LEU A 185 9.54 -14.37 9.38
CA LEU A 185 9.99 -14.98 8.14
C LEU A 185 11.19 -15.91 8.29
N LYS A 186 12.03 -15.66 9.31
CA LYS A 186 13.30 -16.34 9.57
C LYS A 186 14.26 -16.37 8.37
N PRO A 187 14.55 -15.22 7.72
CA PRO A 187 15.53 -15.20 6.63
C PRO A 187 16.93 -15.52 7.15
N HIS A 188 17.79 -16.06 6.28
CA HIS A 188 19.20 -16.33 6.61
C HIS A 188 20.09 -15.07 6.54
N THR A 189 19.59 -14.02 5.90
CA THR A 189 20.29 -12.76 5.66
C THR A 189 19.66 -11.68 6.54
N LEU A 190 20.48 -10.81 7.14
CA LEU A 190 20.03 -9.69 7.97
C LEU A 190 20.72 -8.41 7.50
N TRP A 191 19.93 -7.39 7.14
CA TRP A 191 20.45 -6.09 6.73
C TRP A 191 19.94 -4.98 7.64
N ARG A 192 20.88 -4.32 8.32
CA ARG A 192 20.62 -3.13 9.13
C ARG A 192 21.72 -2.12 8.89
N ALA A 193 21.37 -0.85 8.77
CA ALA A 193 22.33 0.22 8.65
C ALA A 193 21.91 1.41 9.52
N PRO A 194 22.88 2.18 10.05
CA PRO A 194 22.57 3.50 10.58
C PRO A 194 22.03 4.37 9.45
N HIS A 195 21.19 5.35 9.76
CA HIS A 195 20.58 6.27 8.82
C HIS A 195 21.08 7.68 9.10
N THR A 196 21.17 8.48 8.04
CA THR A 196 21.52 9.90 8.20
C THR A 196 20.36 10.69 8.80
N GLN A 197 20.65 11.83 9.42
CA GLN A 197 19.61 12.78 9.87
C GLN A 197 18.73 13.31 8.72
N ALA A 198 19.18 13.18 7.46
CA ALA A 198 18.39 13.52 6.28
C ALA A 198 17.34 12.45 5.94
N THR A 199 17.44 11.25 6.52
CA THR A 199 16.40 10.22 6.37
C THR A 199 15.27 10.52 7.33
N VAL A 200 14.08 10.77 6.79
CA VAL A 200 12.90 11.21 7.53
C VAL A 200 11.71 10.32 7.20
N GLY A 201 10.75 10.18 8.14
CA GLY A 201 9.54 9.40 7.90
C GLY A 201 8.46 10.24 7.20
N LEU A 202 7.77 9.67 6.21
CA LEU A 202 6.70 10.36 5.48
C LEU A 202 5.31 9.78 5.77
N PRO A 203 4.23 10.57 5.63
CA PRO A 203 2.87 10.03 5.61
C PRO A 203 2.76 8.88 4.59
N PRO A 204 2.16 7.73 4.97
CA PRO A 204 2.10 6.57 4.11
C PRO A 204 1.11 6.79 2.95
N LEU A 205 1.56 6.50 1.73
CA LEU A 205 0.73 6.59 0.51
C LEU A 205 0.15 5.25 0.09
N HIS A 206 0.80 4.13 0.48
CA HIS A 206 0.46 2.75 0.12
C HIS A 206 0.19 2.61 -1.40
N LEU A 207 1.26 2.68 -2.19
CA LEU A 207 1.22 2.60 -3.65
C LEU A 207 1.53 1.17 -4.13
N ASP A 208 0.88 0.74 -5.22
CA ASP A 208 1.09 -0.57 -5.86
C ASP A 208 1.02 -0.45 -7.40
N LEU A 209 1.93 -1.12 -8.12
CA LEU A 209 1.99 -1.13 -9.58
C LEU A 209 0.81 -1.84 -10.24
N ASN A 210 0.16 -2.76 -9.54
CA ASN A 210 -1.03 -3.46 -10.03
C ASN A 210 -2.30 -2.61 -9.88
N HIS A 211 -2.18 -1.44 -9.23
CA HIS A 211 -3.28 -0.54 -8.90
C HIS A 211 -3.01 0.86 -9.46
N LEU A 212 -2.74 0.93 -10.76
CA LEU A 212 -2.62 2.18 -11.48
C LEU A 212 -3.97 2.52 -12.12
N VAL A 213 -4.18 3.81 -12.40
CA VAL A 213 -5.41 4.30 -13.01
C VAL A 213 -5.09 5.18 -14.21
N ASN A 214 -5.92 5.09 -15.24
CA ASN A 214 -5.85 5.97 -16.39
C ASN A 214 -6.77 7.16 -16.14
N ASP A 215 -6.20 8.35 -16.30
CA ASP A 215 -6.93 9.59 -16.53
C ASP A 215 -6.67 10.03 -17.99
N ASP A 216 -7.51 10.88 -18.56
CA ASP A 216 -7.46 11.27 -19.99
C ASP A 216 -6.08 11.84 -20.42
N GLU A 217 -5.24 12.24 -19.46
CA GLU A 217 -3.95 12.90 -19.70
C GLU A 217 -2.72 12.07 -19.26
N SER A 218 -2.84 11.12 -18.33
CA SER A 218 -1.71 10.31 -17.84
C SER A 218 -2.11 9.18 -16.88
N MET A 219 -1.19 8.24 -16.67
CA MET A 219 -1.30 7.22 -15.63
C MET A 219 -1.05 7.83 -14.25
N ARG A 220 -1.93 7.55 -13.30
CA ARG A 220 -1.85 8.06 -11.93
C ARG A 220 -1.78 6.92 -10.93
N TRP A 221 -1.25 7.22 -9.75
CA TRP A 221 -1.37 6.36 -8.58
C TRP A 221 -2.78 6.43 -7.99
N ILE A 222 -3.14 5.43 -7.20
CA ILE A 222 -4.28 5.48 -6.27
C ILE A 222 -3.74 5.23 -4.86
N ALA A 223 -4.19 6.03 -3.89
CA ALA A 223 -3.86 5.75 -2.49
C ALA A 223 -4.63 4.52 -2.01
N LEU A 224 -3.95 3.47 -1.53
CA LEU A 224 -4.57 2.22 -1.10
C LEU A 224 -4.62 2.09 0.42
N PRO A 225 -5.45 1.17 0.97
CA PRO A 225 -5.33 0.71 2.34
C PRO A 225 -3.96 0.07 2.61
N ARG A 226 -3.60 0.00 3.90
CA ARG A 226 -2.48 -0.81 4.36
C ARG A 226 -2.74 -2.29 4.07
N SER A 227 -1.76 -3.03 3.57
CA SER A 227 -1.90 -4.47 3.31
C SER A 227 -2.08 -5.27 4.61
N ILE A 228 -2.78 -6.40 4.54
CA ILE A 228 -2.99 -7.33 5.67
C ILE A 228 -1.66 -7.83 6.25
N SER A 229 -0.74 -8.26 5.38
CA SER A 229 0.57 -8.78 5.77
C SER A 229 1.35 -7.77 6.62
N ASP A 230 1.41 -6.52 6.14
CA ASP A 230 2.01 -5.41 6.88
C ASP A 230 1.28 -5.09 8.20
N HIS A 231 -0.06 -5.10 8.20
CA HIS A 231 -0.84 -4.83 9.40
C HIS A 231 -0.60 -5.85 10.52
N LEU A 232 -0.52 -7.14 10.18
CA LEU A 232 -0.31 -8.23 11.13
C LEU A 232 1.08 -8.21 11.77
N VAL A 233 2.10 -7.96 10.96
CA VAL A 233 3.50 -8.16 11.38
C VAL A 233 4.15 -6.86 11.83
N CYS A 234 3.82 -5.74 11.20
CA CYS A 234 4.50 -4.48 11.43
C CYS A 234 3.60 -3.48 12.16
N ARG A 235 4.21 -2.65 13.00
CA ARG A 235 3.52 -1.48 13.57
C ARG A 235 3.28 -0.42 12.48
N PRO A 236 2.18 0.35 12.56
CA PRO A 236 1.98 1.51 11.70
C PRO A 236 3.12 2.51 11.92
N GLU A 237 3.88 2.81 10.88
CA GLU A 237 5.06 3.67 10.96
C GLU A 237 5.22 4.51 9.69
N ARG A 238 5.78 5.72 9.85
CA ARG A 238 6.17 6.56 8.72
C ARG A 238 7.54 6.11 8.21
N LEU A 239 7.56 5.55 7.00
CA LEU A 239 8.79 5.06 6.38
C LEU A 239 9.49 6.17 5.58
N PRO A 240 10.80 6.04 5.34
CA PRO A 240 11.53 6.91 4.42
C PRO A 240 11.03 6.82 3.00
N SER A 241 11.28 7.89 2.23
CA SER A 241 10.95 7.98 0.80
C SER A 241 11.49 6.83 -0.03
N LEU A 242 12.69 6.33 0.29
CA LEU A 242 13.28 5.18 -0.40
C LEU A 242 12.49 3.88 -0.21
N ALA A 243 11.73 3.73 0.88
CA ALA A 243 10.90 2.55 1.11
C ALA A 243 9.86 2.37 0.00
N THR A 244 9.09 3.43 -0.30
CA THR A 244 8.08 3.42 -1.36
C THR A 244 8.73 3.17 -2.73
N LEU A 245 9.86 3.81 -3.02
CA LEU A 245 10.54 3.62 -4.31
C LEU A 245 11.04 2.19 -4.50
N MET A 246 11.63 1.58 -3.47
CA MET A 246 12.16 0.22 -3.55
C MET A 246 11.06 -0.85 -3.58
N ARG A 247 9.88 -0.59 -3.01
CA ARG A 247 8.69 -1.43 -3.23
C ARG A 247 8.33 -1.49 -4.71
N ILE A 248 8.20 -0.33 -5.35
CA ILE A 248 7.86 -0.23 -6.78
C ILE A 248 8.95 -0.84 -7.66
N GLU A 249 10.23 -0.62 -7.32
CA GLU A 249 11.34 -1.30 -8.01
C GLU A 249 11.22 -2.82 -7.92
N ARG A 250 10.92 -3.35 -6.73
CA ARG A 250 10.79 -4.80 -6.53
C ARG A 250 9.61 -5.37 -7.30
N GLN A 251 8.44 -4.74 -7.23
CA GLN A 251 7.25 -5.15 -8.00
C GLN A 251 7.52 -5.17 -9.51
N TRP A 252 8.26 -4.17 -10.02
CA TRP A 252 8.63 -4.15 -11.42
C TRP A 252 9.62 -5.27 -11.79
N ALA A 253 10.65 -5.45 -10.97
CA ALA A 253 11.73 -6.42 -11.20
C ALA A 253 11.24 -7.87 -11.32
N GLN A 254 10.10 -8.19 -10.70
CA GLN A 254 9.44 -9.50 -10.81
C GLN A 254 8.92 -9.80 -12.21
N GLN A 255 8.54 -8.77 -12.95
CA GLN A 255 8.00 -8.92 -14.30
C GLN A 255 9.07 -8.69 -15.37
N THR A 256 10.02 -7.81 -15.06
CA THR A 256 11.10 -7.38 -15.94
C THR A 256 12.36 -7.14 -15.10
N PRO A 257 13.31 -8.10 -15.08
CA PRO A 257 14.56 -7.94 -14.34
C PRO A 257 15.27 -6.65 -14.72
N LEU A 258 15.80 -5.94 -13.72
CA LEU A 258 16.53 -4.69 -13.91
C LEU A 258 18.04 -4.93 -13.79
N ASP A 259 18.81 -4.29 -14.66
CA ASP A 259 20.27 -4.18 -14.52
C ASP A 259 20.69 -2.97 -13.65
N GLU A 260 22.00 -2.76 -13.49
CA GLU A 260 22.52 -1.65 -12.68
C GLU A 260 22.23 -0.27 -13.27
N ASP A 261 22.31 -0.13 -14.61
CA ASP A 261 22.09 1.14 -15.30
C ASP A 261 20.61 1.54 -15.23
N GLN A 262 19.69 0.58 -15.36
CA GLN A 262 18.25 0.78 -15.21
C GLN A 262 17.90 1.15 -13.76
N ARG A 263 18.47 0.49 -12.76
CA ARG A 263 18.27 0.86 -11.35
C ARG A 263 18.81 2.26 -11.05
N LYS A 264 19.93 2.62 -11.65
CA LYS A 264 20.47 3.98 -11.54
C LYS A 264 19.54 4.99 -12.20
N ALA A 265 19.03 4.73 -13.40
CA ALA A 265 18.09 5.61 -14.09
C ALA A 265 16.78 5.80 -13.30
N LEU A 266 16.27 4.74 -12.66
CA LEU A 266 15.14 4.82 -11.73
C LEU A 266 15.43 5.78 -10.57
N LEU A 267 16.56 5.56 -9.87
CA LEU A 267 16.98 6.38 -8.74
C LEU A 267 17.23 7.83 -9.14
N ASP A 268 17.86 8.08 -10.29
CA ASP A 268 18.12 9.41 -10.82
C ASP A 268 16.80 10.13 -11.16
N SER A 269 15.85 9.44 -11.80
CA SER A 269 14.53 10.00 -12.11
C SER A 269 13.77 10.43 -10.86
N TRP A 270 13.74 9.58 -9.84
CA TRP A 270 13.19 9.93 -8.53
C TRP A 270 13.96 11.09 -7.87
N SER A 271 15.29 11.02 -7.85
CA SER A 271 16.18 11.99 -7.20
C SER A 271 16.04 13.40 -7.76
N ASN A 272 15.76 13.52 -9.05
CA ASN A 272 15.54 14.79 -9.74
C ASN A 272 14.24 15.50 -9.33
N GLN A 273 13.28 14.77 -8.76
CA GLN A 273 12.00 15.32 -8.29
C GLN A 273 11.92 15.41 -6.76
N ALA A 274 12.65 14.53 -6.05
CA ALA A 274 12.67 14.51 -4.59
C ALA A 274 13.52 15.66 -4.00
N PRO A 275 13.27 16.05 -2.73
CA PRO A 275 14.11 17.01 -2.02
C PRO A 275 15.60 16.65 -2.05
N ALA A 276 16.44 17.61 -2.42
CA ALA A 276 17.88 17.39 -2.61
C ALA A 276 18.63 16.88 -1.36
N SER A 277 18.09 17.15 -0.16
CA SER A 277 18.64 16.62 1.09
C SER A 277 18.48 15.11 1.22
N TRP A 278 17.45 14.52 0.59
CA TRP A 278 17.15 13.08 0.64
C TRP A 278 17.80 12.29 -0.49
N SER A 279 18.17 12.97 -1.57
CA SER A 279 18.64 12.35 -2.82
C SER A 279 20.11 12.59 -3.14
N LYS A 280 20.92 13.07 -2.17
CA LYS A 280 22.35 13.36 -2.40
C LYS A 280 23.28 12.74 -1.36
N GLY A 281 24.48 12.39 -1.83
CA GLY A 281 25.62 12.02 -1.00
C GLY A 281 25.30 10.89 -0.03
N LYS A 282 25.46 11.17 1.26
CA LYS A 282 25.29 10.18 2.34
C LYS A 282 23.87 9.62 2.46
N ALA A 283 22.84 10.32 1.99
CA ALA A 283 21.44 9.87 2.09
C ALA A 283 21.12 8.67 1.18
N LEU A 284 21.86 8.49 0.08
CA LEU A 284 21.73 7.34 -0.82
C LEU A 284 22.77 6.24 -0.57
N SER A 285 23.67 6.45 0.41
CA SER A 285 24.74 5.50 0.71
C SER A 285 24.16 4.20 1.29
N THR A 286 24.52 3.06 0.69
CA THR A 286 24.21 1.72 1.23
C THR A 286 24.66 1.58 2.69
N ALA A 287 25.83 2.14 3.04
CA ALA A 287 26.36 2.08 4.40
C ALA A 287 25.57 2.94 5.41
N LEU A 288 24.68 3.82 4.95
CA LEU A 288 23.93 4.77 5.77
C LEU A 288 22.41 4.70 5.52
N GLY A 289 21.88 3.49 5.32
CA GLY A 289 20.43 3.27 5.22
C GLY A 289 19.83 3.68 3.87
N GLY A 290 20.66 3.69 2.83
CA GLY A 290 20.27 3.98 1.46
C GLY A 290 19.42 2.88 0.81
N ALA A 291 19.33 2.91 -0.52
CA ALA A 291 18.40 2.11 -1.30
C ALA A 291 18.44 0.59 -1.01
N TRP A 292 19.61 0.03 -0.72
CA TRP A 292 19.78 -1.40 -0.47
C TRP A 292 18.98 -1.93 0.74
N VAL A 293 18.98 -1.19 1.86
CA VAL A 293 18.22 -1.60 3.06
C VAL A 293 16.72 -1.59 2.77
N TRP A 294 16.27 -0.61 1.98
CA TRP A 294 14.86 -0.51 1.60
C TRP A 294 14.45 -1.51 0.51
N ARG A 295 15.38 -1.96 -0.33
CA ARG A 295 15.18 -3.11 -1.23
C ARG A 295 15.03 -4.41 -0.43
N TYR A 296 15.89 -4.64 0.56
CA TYR A 296 15.74 -5.77 1.48
C TYR A 296 14.38 -5.71 2.21
N ASN A 297 13.96 -4.54 2.71
CA ASN A 297 12.62 -4.36 3.27
C ASN A 297 11.51 -4.75 2.26
N ALA A 298 11.59 -4.29 1.01
CA ALA A 298 10.59 -4.61 -0.03
C ALA A 298 10.52 -6.11 -0.33
N VAL A 299 11.65 -6.81 -0.31
CA VAL A 299 11.67 -8.28 -0.51
C VAL A 299 11.07 -9.01 0.68
N LEU A 300 11.33 -8.57 1.91
CA LEU A 300 10.66 -9.12 3.10
C LEU A 300 9.14 -8.88 3.05
N GLU A 301 8.70 -7.72 2.59
CA GLU A 301 7.27 -7.40 2.40
C GLU A 301 6.63 -8.33 1.37
N HIS A 302 7.29 -8.58 0.23
CA HIS A 302 6.82 -9.53 -0.78
C HIS A 302 6.75 -10.96 -0.24
N LEU A 303 7.76 -11.42 0.51
CA LEU A 303 7.74 -12.74 1.12
C LEU A 303 6.62 -12.87 2.17
N LEU A 304 6.38 -11.82 2.98
CA LEU A 304 5.25 -11.79 3.91
C LEU A 304 3.92 -11.87 3.16
N GLU A 305 3.76 -11.10 2.10
CA GLU A 305 2.56 -11.12 1.28
C GLU A 305 2.34 -12.48 0.62
N ALA A 306 3.40 -13.07 0.07
CA ALA A 306 3.38 -14.40 -0.52
C ALA A 306 2.83 -15.45 0.46
N ARG A 307 3.41 -15.50 1.66
CA ARG A 307 2.97 -16.43 2.71
C ARG A 307 1.56 -16.13 3.20
N THR A 308 1.18 -14.85 3.26
CA THR A 308 -0.18 -14.44 3.67
C THR A 308 -1.24 -15.02 2.74
N TYR A 309 -0.98 -15.07 1.44
CA TYR A 309 -1.94 -15.52 0.43
C TYR A 309 -1.62 -16.89 -0.21
N GLY A 310 -0.59 -17.59 0.28
CA GLY A 310 -0.16 -18.88 -0.28
C GLY A 310 0.39 -18.80 -1.70
N ASP A 311 0.96 -17.65 -2.09
CA ASP A 311 1.52 -17.40 -3.43
C ASP A 311 2.93 -18.01 -3.54
N GLN A 312 3.00 -19.26 -3.98
CA GLN A 312 4.24 -20.03 -4.07
C GLN A 312 5.26 -19.43 -5.05
N VAL A 313 4.79 -18.77 -6.11
CA VAL A 313 5.66 -18.16 -7.12
C VAL A 313 6.36 -16.94 -6.52
N LEU A 314 5.59 -16.06 -5.87
CA LEU A 314 6.12 -14.89 -5.18
C LEU A 314 7.03 -15.27 -4.00
N GLU A 315 6.70 -16.34 -3.28
CA GLU A 315 7.53 -16.86 -2.19
C GLU A 315 8.89 -17.32 -2.71
N GLN A 316 8.92 -18.15 -3.75
CA GLN A 316 10.18 -18.65 -4.31
C GLN A 316 11.05 -17.51 -4.86
N ASP A 317 10.46 -16.58 -5.63
CA ASP A 317 11.16 -15.40 -6.15
C ASP A 317 11.79 -14.54 -5.05
N SER A 318 11.10 -14.40 -3.92
CA SER A 318 11.60 -13.65 -2.77
C SER A 318 12.72 -14.41 -2.04
N LEU A 319 12.59 -15.73 -1.89
CA LEU A 319 13.62 -16.58 -1.27
C LEU A 319 14.89 -16.67 -2.11
N ASP A 320 14.76 -16.77 -3.43
CA ASP A 320 15.90 -16.79 -4.36
C ASP A 320 16.69 -15.48 -4.22
N TRP A 321 16.02 -14.33 -4.23
CA TRP A 321 16.67 -13.05 -4.02
C TRP A 321 17.38 -12.98 -2.66
N LEU A 322 16.75 -13.47 -1.58
CA LEU A 322 17.33 -13.47 -0.24
C LEU A 322 18.53 -14.43 -0.10
N GLY A 323 18.60 -15.48 -0.94
CA GLY A 323 19.71 -16.44 -0.96
C GLY A 323 20.92 -15.98 -1.77
N GLU A 324 20.73 -15.05 -2.71
CA GLU A 324 21.80 -14.47 -3.54
C GLU A 324 22.59 -13.35 -2.86
N VAL A 325 22.06 -12.77 -1.78
CA VAL A 325 22.58 -11.54 -1.12
C VAL A 325 23.43 -11.74 0.13
#